data_AF-A0A2D8UI77-F1
#
_entry.id   AF-A0A2D8UI77-F1
#
_cell.length_a   1.000
_cell.length_b   1.000
_cell.length_c   1.000
_cell.angle_alpha   90.00
_cell.angle_beta   90.00
_cell.angle_gamma   90.00
#
_symmetry.space_group_name_H-M   'P 1'
#
loop_
_entity.id
_entity.type
_entity.pdbx_description
1 polymer ?
#
loop_
_entity_poly.entity_id
_entity_poly.type
_entity_poly.pdbx_seq_one_letter_code
_entity_poly.pdbx_strand_id
1 'polypeptide(L)' 'MILGLPLSFFALQMISVIASLLLIIFSFSLWMITMILLWNIALYVLLNKFVQHPGLFHFEHVFPKNISNKKLSLFYDEKN' A
#
# COMPACT_ATOMS: atom_id res chain seq x y z
N MET A 1 9.16 -4.93 -2.66
CA MET A 1 9.20 -3.55 -2.13
C MET A 1 10.41 -2.87 -2.74
N ILE A 2 10.27 -1.64 -3.24
CA ILE A 2 11.34 -0.84 -3.84
C ILE A 2 11.33 0.50 -3.09
N LEU A 3 12.48 0.95 -2.56
CA LEU A 3 12.62 2.17 -1.76
C LEU A 3 11.63 2.29 -0.57
N GLY A 4 11.31 1.16 0.07
CA GLY A 4 10.36 1.12 1.20
C GLY A 4 8.87 1.13 0.80
N LEU A 5 8.55 1.21 -0.50
CA LEU A 5 7.17 1.19 -1.00
C LEU A 5 6.84 -0.14 -1.73
N PRO A 6 5.59 -0.61 -1.69
CA PRO A 6 5.05 -1.61 -2.61
C PRO A 6 5.18 -1.16 -4.07
N LEU A 7 5.23 -2.12 -5.00
CA LEU A 7 5.48 -1.85 -6.42
C LEU A 7 4.50 -0.82 -7.01
N SER A 8 3.22 -0.91 -6.66
CA SER A 8 2.19 0.02 -7.15
C SER A 8 2.41 1.46 -6.66
N PHE A 9 2.73 1.66 -5.38
CA PHE A 9 2.98 3.00 -4.83
C PHE A 9 4.30 3.58 -5.32
N PHE A 10 5.31 2.74 -5.54
CA PHE A 10 6.55 3.15 -6.20
C PHE A 10 6.28 3.65 -7.63
N ALA A 11 5.48 2.94 -8.42
CA ALA A 11 5.11 3.38 -9.77
C ALA A 11 4.37 4.74 -9.74
N LEU A 12 3.46 4.92 -8.79
CA LEU A 12 2.74 6.18 -8.61
C LEU A 12 3.68 7.36 -8.29
N GLN A 13 4.67 7.15 -7.42
CA GLN A 13 5.71 8.14 -7.14
C GLN A 13 6.53 8.48 -8.39
N MET A 14 6.93 7.47 -9.19
CA MET A 14 7.70 7.69 -10.42
C MET A 14 6.90 8.48 -11.46
N ILE A 15 5.61 8.19 -11.62
CA ILE A 15 4.72 8.94 -12.53
C ILE A 15 4.60 10.40 -12.07
N SER A 16 4.46 10.65 -10.77
CA SER A 16 4.46 12.01 -10.23
C SER A 16 5.74 12.76 -10.58
N VAL A 17 6.92 12.14 -10.39
CA VAL A 17 8.22 12.76 -10.71
C VAL A 17 8.32 13.10 -12.21
N ILE A 18 7.89 12.19 -13.09
CA ILE A 18 7.93 12.42 -14.54
C ILE A 18 6.96 13.54 -14.95
N ALA A 19 5.73 13.52 -14.45
CA ALA A 19 4.74 14.58 -14.71
C ALA A 19 5.20 15.95 -14.20
N SER A 20 5.87 15.95 -13.04
CA SER A 20 6.46 17.14 -12.44
C SER A 20 7.57 17.74 -13.30
N LEU A 21 8.45 16.89 -13.83
CA LEU A 21 9.50 17.31 -14.74
C LEU A 21 8.92 17.94 -16.01
N LEU A 22 7.89 17.30 -16.59
CA LEU A 22 7.15 17.83 -17.75
C LEU A 22 6.54 19.21 -17.45
N LEU A 23 5.92 19.40 -16.29
CA LEU A 23 5.35 20.69 -15.91
C LEU A 23 6.40 21.78 -15.73
N ILE A 24 7.55 21.45 -15.13
CA ILE A 24 8.65 22.39 -14.90
C ILE A 24 9.20 22.93 -16.24
N ILE A 25 9.42 22.04 -17.22
CA ILE A 25 9.95 22.45 -18.53
C ILE A 25 8.97 23.30 -19.35
N PHE A 26 7.65 23.15 -19.15
CA PHE A 26 6.65 23.94 -19.89
C PHE A 26 6.31 25.27 -19.21
N SER A 27 6.40 25.36 -17.88
CA SER A 27 5.86 26.50 -17.13
C SER A 27 6.86 27.62 -16.85
N PHE A 28 8.18 27.36 -16.82
CA PHE A 28 9.26 28.35 -16.58
C PHE A 28 9.03 29.36 -15.44
N SER A 29 8.33 28.99 -14.37
CA SER A 29 8.11 29.85 -13.19
C SER A 29 8.78 29.28 -11.96
N LEU A 30 9.57 30.10 -11.25
CA LEU A 30 10.26 29.69 -10.01
C LEU A 30 9.29 29.22 -8.93
N TRP A 31 8.13 29.87 -8.80
CA TRP A 31 7.08 29.49 -7.86
C TRP A 31 6.52 28.10 -8.14
N MET A 32 6.29 27.80 -9.42
CA MET A 32 5.80 26.50 -9.88
C MET A 32 6.79 25.40 -9.53
N ILE A 33 8.09 25.64 -9.76
CA ILE A 33 9.17 24.69 -9.45
C ILE A 33 9.17 24.36 -7.95
N THR A 34 9.14 25.37 -7.07
CA THR A 34 9.15 25.15 -5.63
C THR A 34 7.94 24.36 -5.16
N MET A 35 6.73 24.69 -5.63
CA MET A 35 5.51 23.97 -5.27
C MET A 35 5.54 22.50 -5.72
N ILE A 36 5.98 22.25 -6.94
CA ILE A 36 6.07 20.89 -7.49
C ILE A 36 7.09 20.03 -6.74
N LEU A 37 8.23 20.62 -6.34
CA LEU A 37 9.23 19.91 -5.53
C LEU A 37 8.67 19.53 -4.15
N LEU A 38 8.02 20.48 -3.47
CA LEU A 38 7.36 20.22 -2.19
C LEU A 38 6.28 19.15 -2.33
N TRP A 39 5.51 19.18 -3.42
CA TRP A 39 4.48 18.18 -3.71
C TRP A 39 5.05 16.76 -3.83
N ASN A 40 6.17 16.58 -4.55
CA ASN A 40 6.78 15.25 -4.68
C ASN A 40 7.30 14.68 -3.35
N ILE A 41 7.85 15.55 -2.49
CA ILE A 41 8.32 15.17 -1.16
C ILE A 41 7.11 14.79 -0.28
N ALA A 42 6.07 15.64 -0.28
CA ALA A 42 4.86 15.39 0.49
C ALA A 42 4.18 14.08 0.06
N LEU A 43 4.07 13.84 -1.24
CA LEU A 43 3.53 12.60 -1.80
C LEU A 43 4.34 11.38 -1.33
N TYR A 44 5.67 11.43 -1.41
CA TYR A 44 6.53 10.34 -0.94
C TYR A 44 6.32 10.02 0.54
N VAL A 45 6.30 11.04 1.40
CA VAL A 45 6.09 10.88 2.84
C VAL A 45 4.70 10.32 3.13
N LEU A 46 3.67 10.79 2.42
CA LEU A 46 2.31 10.31 2.56
C LEU A 46 2.22 8.83 2.21
N LEU A 47 2.71 8.44 1.03
CA LEU A 47 2.73 7.05 0.56
C LEU A 47 3.51 6.15 1.52
N ASN A 48 4.66 6.61 2.01
CA ASN A 48 5.45 5.85 2.98
C ASN A 48 4.69 5.64 4.31
N LYS A 49 4.01 6.67 4.83
CA LYS A 49 3.15 6.52 6.03
C LYS A 49 1.99 5.54 5.81
N PHE A 50 1.38 5.56 4.63
CA PHE A 50 0.32 4.61 4.26
C PHE A 50 0.82 3.15 4.26
N VAL A 51 2.07 2.92 3.85
CA VAL A 51 2.69 1.58 3.86
C VAL A 51 3.07 1.14 5.27
N GLN A 52 3.57 2.06 6.09
CA GLN A 52 4.02 1.78 7.46
C GLN A 52 2.86 1.53 8.43
N HIS A 53 1.66 2.03 8.13
CA HIS A 53 0.44 1.76 8.90
C HIS A 53 -0.52 0.85 8.12
N PRO A 54 -0.20 -0.45 7.95
CA PRO A 54 -1.11 -1.41 7.31
C PRO A 54 -2.41 -1.62 8.11
N GLY A 55 -2.52 -1.04 9.32
CA GLY A 55 -3.73 -1.00 10.15
C GLY A 55 -4.96 -0.40 9.45
N LEU A 56 -4.78 0.60 8.57
CA LEU A 56 -5.91 1.24 7.85
C LEU A 56 -6.36 0.43 6.62
N PHE A 57 -5.51 -0.48 6.16
CA PHE A 57 -5.78 -1.45 5.11
C PHE A 57 -5.70 -2.88 5.66
N HIS A 58 -6.18 -3.10 6.89
CA HIS A 58 -6.74 -4.41 7.20
C HIS A 58 -8.02 -4.53 6.37
N PHE A 59 -7.85 -4.86 5.08
CA PHE A 59 -8.71 -5.85 4.48
C PHE A 59 -8.59 -7.04 5.42
N GLU A 60 -9.48 -7.07 6.40
CA GLU A 60 -9.75 -8.25 7.19
C GLU A 60 -9.90 -9.34 6.16
N HIS A 61 -8.87 -10.18 6.09
CA HIS A 61 -8.95 -11.42 5.37
C HIS A 61 -10.13 -12.13 6.03
N VAL A 62 -11.30 -12.07 5.40
CA VAL A 62 -12.54 -12.74 5.80
C VAL A 62 -12.39 -14.26 5.72
N PHE A 63 -11.21 -14.81 6.01
CA PHE A 63 -11.08 -16.19 6.35
C PHE A 63 -11.38 -16.34 7.83
N PRO A 64 -12.61 -16.76 8.17
CA PRO A 64 -12.93 -17.14 9.53
C PRO A 64 -11.95 -18.21 9.98
N LYS A 65 -11.42 -18.02 11.19
CA LYS A 65 -10.48 -18.91 11.87
C LYS A 65 -11.11 -20.25 12.28
N ASN A 66 -12.19 -20.69 11.62
CA ASN A 66 -13.00 -21.80 12.07
C ASN A 66 -13.45 -22.78 10.97
N ILE A 67 -12.57 -23.09 10.00
CA ILE A 67 -12.59 -24.45 9.42
C ILE A 67 -11.70 -25.34 10.31
N SER A 68 -12.09 -25.46 11.58
CA SER A 68 -11.66 -26.60 12.37
C SER A 68 -12.61 -27.74 12.01
N ASN A 69 -12.26 -28.52 10.99
CA ASN A 69 -12.74 -29.89 10.91
C ASN A 69 -12.06 -30.64 12.06
N LYS A 70 -12.52 -30.40 13.30
CA LYS A 70 -12.28 -31.33 14.39
C LYS A 70 -12.83 -32.65 13.88
N LYS A 71 -11.93 -33.58 13.61
CA LYS A 71 -12.28 -34.93 13.19
C LYS A 71 -13.48 -35.39 14.01
N LEU A 72 -14.55 -35.75 13.32
CA LEU A 72 -15.61 -36.62 13.81
C LEU A 72 -14.99 -38.01 14.06
N SER A 73 -14.08 -38.11 15.02
CA SER A 73 -13.41 -39.34 15.40
C SER A 73 -13.46 -39.43 16.91
N LEU A 74 -14.60 -39.84 17.47
CA LEU A 74 -14.67 -40.51 18.79
C LEU A 74 -16.09 -40.88 19.29
N PHE A 75 -17.10 -41.08 18.44
CA PHE A 75 -18.40 -41.59 18.92
C PHE A 75 -19.13 -42.49 17.92
N TYR A 76 -18.45 -43.53 17.44
CA TYR A 76 -19.15 -44.75 17.01
C TYR A 76 -18.55 -45.94 17.77
N ASP A 77 -19.36 -46.40 18.73
CA ASP A 77 -19.47 -47.74 19.27
C ASP A 77 -18.23 -48.42 19.89
N GLU A 78 -18.02 -48.11 21.17
CA GLU A 78 -17.79 -49.15 22.16
C GLU A 78 -19.17 -49.67 22.64
N LYS A 79 -19.78 -50.61 21.91
CA LYS A 79 -20.70 -51.59 22.50
C LYS A 79 -21.03 -52.78 21.58
N ASN A 80 -20.64 -53.97 22.05
CA ASN A 80 -21.08 -55.32 21.65
C ASN A 80 -20.57 -55.86 20.30
#